data_AF-A0A849ZLB6-F1
#
_entry.id   AF-A0A849ZLB6-F1
#
_cell.length_a   1.000
_cell.length_b   1.000
_cell.length_c   1.000
_cell.angle_alpha   90.00
_cell.angle_beta   90.00
_cell.angle_gamma   90.00
#
_symmetry.space_group_name_H-M   'P 1'
#
loop_
_entity.id
_entity.type
_entity.pdbx_description
1 polymer ?
#
loop_
_entity_poly.entity_id
_entity_poly.type
_entity_poly.pdbx_seq_one_letter_code
_entity_poly.pdbx_strand_id
1 'polypeptide(L)'
;MSRLAMAMLGLAAALLAGCSRSPEELCEDFVDECDDGNSDVDQCVMRSQILEREAEDKGCMDQYYNYLDCVDAQESLCRTQFDCEIPRDDLRRCGVTFE
;
A
#
# COMPACT_ATOMS: atom_id res chain seq x y z
N MET A 1 -11.63 48.65 18.68
CA MET A 1 -10.60 48.74 17.63
C MET A 1 -9.39 47.91 18.06
N SER A 2 -9.16 46.77 17.41
CA SER A 2 -7.91 45.98 17.32
C SER A 2 -8.35 44.55 16.96
N ARG A 3 -8.53 44.21 15.68
CA ARG A 3 -7.52 43.83 14.67
C ARG A 3 -6.74 42.56 15.05
N LEU A 4 -7.12 41.48 14.36
CA LEU A 4 -6.25 40.56 13.63
C LEU A 4 -5.22 39.78 14.45
N ALA A 5 -5.56 38.55 14.84
CA ALA A 5 -4.58 37.46 14.97
C ALA A 5 -5.31 36.12 15.03
N MET A 6 -5.45 35.46 13.88
CA MET A 6 -5.43 33.98 13.74
C MET A 6 -5.66 33.64 12.27
N ALA A 7 -4.63 33.89 11.48
CA ALA A 7 -4.39 33.18 10.24
C ALA A 7 -3.26 32.18 10.50
N MET A 8 -3.28 31.08 9.74
CA MET A 8 -2.27 30.01 9.68
C MET A 8 -2.48 28.83 10.64
N LEU A 9 -3.37 27.93 10.25
CA LEU A 9 -3.04 26.51 10.26
C LEU A 9 -3.12 26.03 8.80
N GLY A 10 -1.96 26.09 8.15
CA GLY A 10 -1.74 25.52 6.84
C GLY A 10 -1.88 24.00 6.92
N LEU A 11 -2.92 23.48 6.28
CA LEU A 11 -3.00 22.07 5.97
C LEU A 11 -2.25 21.87 4.65
N ALA A 12 -0.95 21.69 4.75
CA ALA A 12 -0.11 21.18 3.66
C ALA A 12 -0.46 19.70 3.46
N ALA A 13 -1.55 19.43 2.75
CA ALA A 13 -1.98 18.10 2.34
C ALA A 13 -1.66 17.89 0.86
N ALA A 14 -0.39 18.07 0.49
CA ALA A 14 0.08 17.82 -0.86
C ALA A 14 1.50 17.26 -0.81
N LEU A 15 1.73 16.17 -1.57
CA LEU A 15 3.02 15.62 -1.99
C LEU A 15 3.63 14.49 -1.16
N LEU A 16 2.82 13.50 -0.79
CA LEU A 16 3.27 12.10 -0.75
C LEU A 16 2.54 11.28 -1.82
N ALA A 17 2.42 11.82 -3.03
CA ALA A 17 2.41 10.96 -4.21
C ALA A 17 3.83 10.43 -4.37
N GLY A 18 4.21 9.55 -3.43
CA GLY A 18 5.50 8.89 -3.42
C GLY A 18 5.62 8.11 -4.71
N CYS A 19 6.81 8.10 -5.29
CA CYS A 19 7.17 7.09 -6.26
C CYS A 19 7.22 5.75 -5.51
N SER A 20 6.07 5.18 -5.17
CA SER A 20 5.99 3.85 -4.61
C SER A 20 6.58 2.91 -5.65
N ARG A 21 7.42 1.97 -5.22
CA ARG A 21 7.92 0.90 -6.09
C ARG A 21 6.74 0.23 -6.81
N SER A 22 6.99 -0.19 -8.04
CA SER A 22 6.01 -0.97 -8.79
C SER A 22 5.78 -2.34 -8.11
N PRO A 23 4.61 -2.97 -8.30
CA PRO A 23 4.38 -4.33 -7.81
C PRO A 23 5.43 -5.35 -8.28
N GLU A 24 6.00 -5.16 -9.48
CA GLU A 24 7.06 -6.01 -10.01
C GLU A 24 8.32 -5.94 -9.15
N GLU A 25 8.80 -4.72 -8.85
CA GLU A 25 9.96 -4.51 -7.97
C GLU A 25 9.71 -5.05 -6.55
N LEU A 26 8.53 -4.79 -5.97
CA LEU A 26 8.18 -5.32 -4.64
C LEU A 26 8.11 -6.85 -4.61
N CYS A 27 7.65 -7.46 -5.70
CA CYS A 27 7.57 -8.91 -5.80
C CYS A 27 8.94 -9.56 -6.01
N GLU A 28 9.82 -8.96 -6.80
CA GLU A 28 11.22 -9.40 -6.92
C GLU A 28 11.90 -9.39 -5.55
N ASP A 29 11.83 -8.27 -4.82
CA ASP A 29 12.42 -8.16 -3.48
C ASP A 29 11.79 -9.14 -2.49
N PHE A 30 10.48 -9.40 -2.57
CA PHE A 30 9.81 -10.36 -1.71
C PHE A 30 10.27 -11.80 -1.96
N VAL A 31 10.41 -12.20 -3.23
CA VAL A 31 10.89 -13.54 -3.58
C VAL A 31 12.33 -13.72 -3.12
N ASP A 32 13.18 -12.72 -3.36
CA ASP A 32 14.60 -12.75 -3.02
C ASP A 32 14.84 -12.75 -1.50
N GLU A 33 14.08 -11.96 -0.73
CA GLU A 33 14.25 -11.86 0.72
C GLU A 33 13.65 -13.05 1.48
N CYS A 34 12.53 -13.59 1.00
CA CYS A 34 11.68 -14.46 1.81
C CYS A 34 11.77 -15.93 1.46
N ASP A 35 12.34 -16.27 0.29
CA ASP A 35 12.62 -17.62 -0.22
C ASP A 35 11.72 -18.73 0.39
N ASP A 36 10.40 -18.56 0.24
CA ASP A 36 9.41 -19.51 0.80
C ASP A 36 9.28 -20.77 -0.09
N GLY A 37 10.25 -21.04 -0.96
CA GLY A 37 10.30 -22.22 -1.83
C GLY A 37 9.13 -22.39 -2.81
N ASN A 38 8.18 -21.45 -2.85
CA ASN A 38 6.97 -21.44 -3.69
C ASN A 38 6.62 -20.05 -4.25
N SER A 39 7.47 -19.04 -4.02
CA SER A 39 7.20 -17.67 -4.44
C SER A 39 7.75 -17.44 -5.84
N ASP A 40 6.86 -17.51 -6.83
CA ASP A 40 7.13 -17.12 -8.22
C ASP A 40 6.81 -15.63 -8.38
N VAL A 41 7.76 -14.83 -8.89
CA VAL A 41 7.60 -13.39 -9.12
C VAL A 41 6.35 -13.13 -9.97
N ASP A 42 6.12 -13.94 -11.00
CA ASP A 42 4.97 -13.80 -11.88
C ASP A 42 3.64 -14.02 -11.13
N GLN A 43 3.60 -14.98 -10.20
CA GLN A 43 2.42 -15.23 -9.37
C GLN A 43 2.20 -14.11 -8.37
N CYS A 44 3.26 -13.56 -7.80
CA CYS A 44 3.18 -12.39 -6.91
C CYS A 44 2.61 -11.17 -7.66
N VAL A 45 3.14 -10.88 -8.85
CA VAL A 45 2.67 -9.77 -9.71
C VAL A 45 1.21 -9.98 -10.11
N MET A 46 0.82 -11.19 -10.53
CA MET A 46 -0.57 -11.49 -10.85
C MET A 46 -1.51 -11.25 -9.66
N ARG A 47 -1.12 -11.68 -8.45
CA ARG A 47 -1.92 -11.42 -7.23
C ARG A 47 -2.03 -9.93 -6.93
N SER A 48 -0.94 -9.17 -7.09
CA SER A 48 -0.99 -7.71 -6.92
C SER A 48 -1.94 -7.05 -7.92
N GLN A 49 -1.93 -7.47 -9.19
CA GLN A 49 -2.84 -6.94 -10.20
C GLN A 49 -4.31 -7.29 -9.93
N ILE A 50 -4.57 -8.47 -9.35
CA ILE A 50 -5.93 -8.86 -8.92
C ILE A 50 -6.38 -7.94 -7.77
N LEU A 51 -5.52 -7.70 -6.77
CA LEU A 51 -5.83 -6.78 -5.66
C LEU A 51 -6.11 -5.36 -6.14
N GLU A 52 -5.29 -4.85 -7.08
CA GLU A 52 -5.49 -3.53 -7.69
C GLU A 52 -6.84 -3.46 -8.41
N ARG A 53 -7.16 -4.45 -9.25
CA ARG A 53 -8.43 -4.49 -9.97
C ARG A 53 -9.62 -4.59 -9.04
N GLU A 54 -9.54 -5.44 -8.01
CA GLU A 54 -10.62 -5.54 -7.02
C GLU A 54 -10.81 -4.24 -6.25
N ALA A 55 -9.72 -3.55 -5.92
CA ALA A 55 -9.79 -2.24 -5.28
C ALA A 55 -10.40 -1.20 -6.23
N GLU A 56 -10.03 -1.19 -7.50
CA GLU A 56 -10.61 -0.31 -8.52
C GLU A 56 -12.11 -0.54 -8.67
N ASP A 57 -12.54 -1.79 -8.87
CA ASP A 57 -13.95 -2.18 -9.04
C ASP A 57 -14.82 -1.79 -7.83
N LYS A 58 -14.24 -1.74 -6.64
CA LYS A 58 -14.93 -1.37 -5.39
C LYS A 58 -14.79 0.11 -5.03
N GLY A 59 -14.01 0.89 -5.78
CA GLY A 59 -13.74 2.30 -5.48
C GLY A 59 -12.83 2.50 -4.24
N CYS A 60 -11.94 1.54 -3.99
CA CYS A 60 -11.09 1.43 -2.81
C CYS A 60 -9.61 1.72 -3.10
N MET A 61 -9.31 2.46 -4.18
CA MET A 61 -7.94 2.72 -4.62
C MET A 61 -7.10 3.44 -3.56
N ASP A 62 -7.71 4.32 -2.76
CA ASP A 62 -7.02 5.00 -1.66
C ASP A 62 -6.51 3.99 -0.60
N GLN A 63 -7.33 3.01 -0.24
CA GLN A 63 -6.93 1.94 0.69
C GLN A 63 -5.85 1.04 0.06
N TYR A 64 -5.91 0.80 -1.24
CA TYR A 64 -4.92 0.00 -1.95
C TYR A 64 -3.56 0.69 -1.95
N TYR A 65 -3.52 1.98 -2.28
CA TYR A 65 -2.28 2.76 -2.23
C TYR A 65 -1.74 2.87 -0.80
N ASN A 66 -2.60 3.07 0.21
CA ASN A 66 -2.16 3.04 1.61
C ASN A 66 -1.53 1.68 2.02
N TYR A 67 -2.04 0.57 1.48
CA TYR A 67 -1.45 -0.75 1.68
C TYR A 67 -0.10 -0.88 0.98
N LEU A 68 0.01 -0.48 -0.29
CA LEU A 68 1.28 -0.49 -1.02
C LEU A 68 2.34 0.40 -0.37
N ASP A 69 1.97 1.61 0.07
CA ASP A 69 2.87 2.52 0.79
C ASP A 69 3.41 1.87 2.07
N CYS A 70 2.57 1.11 2.78
CA CYS A 70 3.02 0.37 3.95
C CYS A 70 4.01 -0.73 3.57
N VAL A 71 3.72 -1.52 2.52
CA VAL A 71 4.59 -2.61 2.04
C VAL A 71 5.93 -2.05 1.61
N ASP A 72 5.93 -0.96 0.84
CA ASP A 72 7.13 -0.29 0.34
C ASP A 72 8.00 0.28 1.46
N ALA A 73 7.38 0.74 2.55
CA ALA A 73 8.08 1.28 3.71
C ALA A 73 8.67 0.21 4.66
N GLN A 74 8.42 -1.09 4.43
CA GLN A 74 8.97 -2.14 5.29
C GLN A 74 10.46 -2.38 5.01
N GLU A 75 11.22 -2.59 6.08
CA GLU A 75 12.63 -3.02 5.99
C GLU A 75 12.77 -4.48 5.53
N SER A 76 11.71 -5.29 5.68
CA SER A 76 11.64 -6.66 5.17
C SER A 76 10.24 -6.98 4.67
N LEU A 77 10.16 -7.54 3.47
CA LEU A 77 8.88 -7.84 2.84
C LEU A 77 8.21 -9.12 3.38
N CYS A 78 8.97 -9.97 4.10
CA CYS A 78 8.52 -11.27 4.60
C CYS A 78 7.50 -11.20 5.72
N ARG A 79 7.36 -10.02 6.33
CA ARG A 79 6.46 -9.78 7.47
C ARG A 79 5.37 -8.78 7.17
N THR A 80 5.25 -8.32 5.93
CA THR A 80 4.22 -7.38 5.46
C THR A 80 2.80 -7.79 5.86
N GLN A 81 2.51 -9.09 5.89
CA GLN A 81 1.21 -9.59 6.35
C GLN A 81 0.84 -9.22 7.80
N PHE A 82 1.85 -9.03 8.67
CA PHE A 82 1.70 -8.62 10.06
C PHE A 82 1.97 -7.13 10.22
N ASP A 83 3.06 -6.64 9.63
CA ASP A 83 3.53 -5.28 9.83
C ASP A 83 2.65 -4.25 9.09
N CYS A 84 1.93 -4.70 8.05
CA CYS A 84 0.90 -3.95 7.32
C CYS A 84 -0.53 -4.46 7.57
N GLU A 85 -0.79 -5.10 8.71
CA GLU A 85 -2.11 -5.64 9.05
C GLU A 85 -3.22 -4.58 9.00
N ILE A 86 -2.97 -3.37 9.53
CA ILE A 86 -3.97 -2.29 9.57
C ILE A 86 -4.44 -1.86 8.17
N PRO A 87 -3.55 -1.40 7.27
CA PRO A 87 -3.98 -1.00 5.93
C PRO A 87 -4.52 -2.19 5.11
N ARG A 88 -4.01 -3.41 5.36
CA ARG A 88 -4.56 -4.64 4.77
C ARG A 88 -6.02 -4.87 5.20
N ASP A 89 -6.32 -4.68 6.48
CA ASP A 89 -7.67 -4.82 7.02
C ASP A 89 -8.62 -3.73 6.54
N ASP A 90 -8.13 -2.50 6.33
CA ASP A 90 -8.92 -1.45 5.71
C ASP A 90 -9.29 -1.79 4.26
N LEU A 91 -8.36 -2.38 3.51
CA LEU A 91 -8.64 -2.89 2.16
C LEU A 91 -9.67 -4.03 2.18
N ARG A 92 -9.56 -4.95 3.15
CA ARG A 92 -10.55 -6.02 3.38
C ARG A 92 -11.93 -5.50 3.77
N ARG A 93 -12.01 -4.46 4.62
CA ARG A 93 -13.28 -3.81 4.98
C ARG A 93 -13.94 -3.14 3.77
N CYS A 94 -13.13 -2.69 2.81
CA CYS A 94 -13.60 -2.20 1.52
C CYS A 94 -14.09 -3.32 0.59
N GLY A 95 -13.86 -4.59 0.98
CA GLY A 95 -14.37 -5.79 0.35
C GLY A 95 -13.37 -6.53 -0.53
N VAL A 96 -12.11 -6.06 -0.62
CA VAL A 96 -11.04 -6.73 -1.39
C VAL A 96 -10.56 -7.98 -0.65
N THR A 97 -10.26 -9.03 -1.39
CA THR A 97 -9.89 -10.34 -0.85
C THR A 97 -8.42 -10.68 -1.14
N PHE A 98 -7.72 -11.17 -0.12
CA PHE A 98 -6.34 -11.62 -0.22
C PHE A 98 -6.33 -13.15 -0.25
N GLU A 99 -6.39 -13.74 -1.44
CA GLU A 99 -6.32 -15.20 -1.70
C GLU A 99 -4.90 -15.70 -2.00
#